data_AF-A0A3S4JZ46-F1
#
_entry.id   AF-A0A3S4JZ46-F1
#
_cell.length_a   1.000
_cell.length_b   1.000
_cell.length_c   1.000
_cell.angle_alpha   90.00
_cell.angle_beta   90.00
_cell.angle_gamma   90.00
#
_symmetry.space_group_name_H-M   'P 1'
#
loop_
_entity.id
_entity.type
_entity.pdbx_description
1 polymer ?
#
loop_
_entity_poly.entity_id
_entity_poly.type
_entity_poly.pdbx_seq_one_letter_code
_entity_poly.pdbx_strand_id
1 'polypeptide(L)'
;MGMPMLGGPVTTAGNIFFIGATADNYLRAFNVSNGDKLWEARLPAGGQATPMTYQVNGKQYVVIAAGGHGSFGTKLGDYIVAYALPDGTESK
;
A
#
# COMPACT_ATOMS: atom_id res chain seq x y z
N MET A 1 3.19 5.65 -23.87
CA MET A 1 2.19 6.34 -23.03
C MET A 1 2.32 5.80 -21.62
N GLY A 2 2.38 6.66 -20.60
CA GLY A 2 2.48 6.21 -19.20
C GLY A 2 1.20 5.49 -18.73
N MET A 3 1.31 4.63 -17.73
CA MET A 3 0.15 3.99 -17.13
C MET A 3 -0.65 5.02 -16.32
N PRO A 4 -1.97 5.19 -16.54
CA PRO A 4 -2.79 6.02 -15.67
C PRO A 4 -2.74 5.46 -14.24
N MET A 5 -2.56 6.34 -13.25
CA MET A 5 -2.57 5.98 -11.84
C MET A 5 -3.99 6.19 -11.28
N LEU A 6 -4.52 5.19 -10.56
CA LEU A 6 -5.77 5.30 -9.81
C LEU A 6 -5.50 5.08 -8.32
N GLY A 7 -6.03 5.98 -7.50
CA GLY A 7 -5.75 6.02 -6.06
C GLY A 7 -4.58 6.95 -5.72
N GLY A 8 -4.63 7.51 -4.52
CA GLY A 8 -3.58 8.39 -3.99
C GLY A 8 -2.64 7.65 -3.03
N PRO A 9 -1.52 8.29 -2.65
CA PRO A 9 -0.73 7.84 -1.53
C PRO A 9 -1.39 8.22 -0.19
N VAL A 10 -0.94 7.55 0.88
CA VAL A 10 -1.09 8.04 2.26
C VAL A 10 0.29 8.27 2.86
N THR A 11 0.51 9.44 3.46
CA THR A 11 1.78 9.81 4.09
C THR A 11 1.63 9.79 5.60
N THR A 12 2.68 9.33 6.30
CA THR A 12 2.73 9.28 7.77
C THR A 12 3.73 10.29 8.32
N ALA A 13 3.59 10.65 9.60
CA ALA A 13 4.57 11.48 10.30
C ALA A 13 5.96 10.83 10.43
N GLY A 14 6.08 9.52 10.18
CA GLY A 14 7.33 8.77 10.20
C GLY A 14 8.20 8.92 8.94
N ASN A 15 7.93 9.92 8.08
CA ASN A 15 8.65 10.16 6.83
C ASN A 15 8.52 9.03 5.78
N ILE A 16 7.41 8.30 5.81
CA ILE A 16 7.09 7.20 4.89
C ILE A 16 5.72 7.47 4.26
N PHE A 17 5.62 7.26 2.95
CA PHE A 17 4.34 7.20 2.23
C PHE A 17 4.08 5.82 1.64
N PHE A 18 2.81 5.43 1.59
CA PHE A 18 2.35 4.17 1.03
C PHE A 18 1.49 4.40 -0.21
N ILE A 19 1.70 3.62 -1.27
CA ILE A 19 0.95 3.74 -2.53
C ILE A 19 0.80 2.38 -3.22
N GLY A 20 -0.39 2.13 -3.80
CA GLY A 20 -0.68 0.92 -4.59
C GLY A 20 -1.03 1.17 -6.06
N ALA A 21 -1.14 2.45 -6.47
CA ALA A 21 -1.73 2.98 -7.71
C ALA A 21 -1.02 2.60 -9.03
N THR A 22 -0.55 1.36 -9.14
CA THR A 22 0.13 0.75 -10.28
C THR A 22 -0.57 -0.54 -10.71
N ALA A 23 -0.43 -0.93 -11.98
CA ALA A 23 -1.12 -2.10 -12.55
C ALA A 23 -0.40 -3.45 -12.31
N ASP A 24 0.46 -3.52 -11.29
CA ASP A 24 1.32 -4.67 -10.99
C ASP A 24 0.93 -5.39 -9.68
N ASN A 25 -0.16 -4.96 -9.04
CA ASN A 25 -0.71 -5.51 -7.80
C ASN A 25 0.28 -5.44 -6.63
N TYR A 26 0.95 -4.32 -6.42
CA TYR A 26 1.78 -4.10 -5.23
C TYR A 26 1.28 -2.94 -4.39
N LEU A 27 1.37 -3.08 -3.07
CA LEU A 27 1.44 -1.95 -2.15
C LEU A 27 2.91 -1.69 -1.86
N ARG A 28 3.34 -0.43 -1.93
CA ARG A 28 4.73 -0.03 -1.72
C ARG A 28 4.83 1.06 -0.67
N ALA A 29 5.95 1.06 0.05
CA ALA A 29 6.34 2.12 0.97
C ALA A 29 7.62 2.79 0.47
N PHE A 30 7.64 4.12 0.53
CA PHE A 30 8.78 4.91 0.10
C PHE A 30 9.13 5.97 1.15
N ASN A 31 10.41 6.32 1.24
CA ASN A 31 10.87 7.46 2.03
C ASN A 31 10.43 8.76 1.33
N VAL A 32 9.77 9.64 2.07
CA VAL A 32 9.19 10.88 1.53
C VAL A 32 10.26 11.87 1.06
N SER A 33 11.43 11.89 1.71
CA SER A 33 12.47 12.89 1.45
C SER A 33 13.30 12.60 0.21
N ASN A 34 13.55 11.32 -0.10
CA ASN A 34 14.46 10.91 -1.16
C ASN A 34 13.86 9.96 -2.20
N GLY A 35 12.65 9.43 -1.96
CA GLY A 35 11.95 8.53 -2.89
C GLY A 35 12.45 7.08 -2.87
N ASP A 36 13.31 6.70 -1.92
CA ASP A 36 13.79 5.32 -1.81
C ASP A 36 12.65 4.37 -1.47
N LYS A 37 12.56 3.25 -2.18
CA LYS A 37 11.61 2.17 -1.86
C LYS A 37 12.10 1.42 -0.62
N LEU A 38 11.33 1.50 0.46
CA LEU A 38 11.65 0.88 1.74
C LEU A 38 11.06 -0.52 1.87
N TRP A 39 9.88 -0.74 1.27
CA TRP A 39 9.15 -2.00 1.39
C TRP A 39 8.14 -2.16 0.26
N GLU A 40 7.80 -3.41 -0.08
CA GLU A 40 6.65 -3.72 -0.92
C GLU A 40 6.05 -5.08 -0.55
N ALA A 41 4.75 -5.24 -0.82
CA ALA A 41 4.07 -6.52 -0.77
C ALA A 41 3.14 -6.71 -1.96
N ARG A 42 3.07 -7.94 -2.44
CA ARG A 42 2.16 -8.33 -3.51
C ARG A 42 0.73 -8.44 -2.94
N LEU A 43 -0.20 -7.80 -3.62
CA LEU A 43 -1.63 -7.88 -3.36
C LEU A 43 -2.27 -9.02 -4.17
N PRO A 44 -3.34 -9.63 -3.65
CA PRO A 44 -4.06 -10.71 -4.33
C PRO A 44 -4.84 -10.24 -5.58
N ALA A 45 -5.10 -8.92 -5.68
CA ALA A 45 -5.81 -8.22 -6.75
C ALA A 45 -5.28 -6.78 -6.91
N GLY A 46 -5.81 -5.99 -7.83
CA GLY A 46 -5.33 -4.63 -8.10
C GLY A 46 -5.54 -3.65 -6.94
N GLY A 47 -4.48 -2.93 -6.55
CA GLY A 47 -4.45 -1.97 -5.42
C GLY A 47 -4.76 -0.53 -5.81
N GLN A 48 -5.82 -0.30 -6.59
CA GLN A 48 -6.16 1.04 -7.12
C GLN A 48 -6.90 1.95 -6.11
N ALA A 49 -7.13 1.48 -4.89
CA ALA A 49 -7.67 2.31 -3.82
C ALA A 49 -6.55 3.10 -3.13
N THR A 50 -6.88 4.28 -2.61
CA THR A 50 -5.99 5.00 -1.68
C THR A 50 -5.84 4.17 -0.40
N PRO A 51 -4.64 3.80 0.04
CA PRO A 51 -4.44 3.13 1.32
C PRO A 51 -4.83 4.07 2.48
N MET A 52 -5.12 3.49 3.64
CA MET A 52 -5.35 4.25 4.88
C MET A 52 -4.49 3.69 6.01
N THR A 53 -4.35 4.47 7.08
CA THR A 53 -3.70 4.02 8.31
C THR A 53 -4.54 4.35 9.54
N TYR A 54 -4.48 3.50 10.55
CA TYR A 54 -5.08 3.72 11.87
C TYR A 54 -4.24 3.03 12.94
N GLN A 55 -4.53 3.34 14.21
CA GLN A 55 -3.89 2.71 15.36
C GLN A 55 -4.94 2.10 16.29
N VAL A 56 -4.64 0.93 16.83
CA VAL A 56 -5.41 0.28 17.90
C VAL A 56 -4.45 -0.42 18.85
N ASN A 57 -4.68 -0.31 20.16
CA ASN A 57 -3.85 -0.94 21.20
C ASN A 57 -2.34 -0.67 21.04
N GLY A 58 -1.97 0.54 20.64
CA GLY A 58 -0.56 0.94 20.45
C GLY A 58 0.09 0.42 19.17
N LYS A 59 -0.64 -0.32 18.32
CA LYS A 59 -0.13 -0.85 17.04
C LYS A 59 -0.74 -0.11 15.86
N GLN A 60 0.13 0.39 14.98
CA GLN A 60 -0.28 1.06 13.75
C GLN A 60 -0.46 0.05 12.62
N TYR A 61 -1.52 0.22 11.85
CA TYR A 61 -1.87 -0.59 10.69
C TYR A 61 -1.92 0.27 9.43
N VAL A 62 -1.50 -0.32 8.31
CA VAL A 62 -1.72 0.21 6.96
C VAL A 62 -2.65 -0.75 6.23
N VAL A 63 -3.74 -0.23 5.68
CA VAL A 63 -4.80 -1.03 5.06
C VAL A 63 -5.09 -0.56 3.65
N ILE A 64 -5.34 -1.50 2.74
CA ILE A 64 -5.78 -1.23 1.38
C ILE A 64 -6.89 -2.19 0.96
N ALA A 65 -7.88 -1.65 0.25
CA ALA A 65 -8.83 -2.43 -0.52
C ALA A 65 -8.20 -2.82 -1.87
N ALA A 66 -7.96 -4.12 -2.06
CA ALA A 66 -7.47 -4.69 -3.30
C ALA A 66 -8.63 -5.29 -4.10
N GLY A 67 -9.32 -4.43 -4.85
CA GLY A 67 -10.48 -4.80 -5.67
C GLY A 67 -10.20 -4.95 -7.17
N GLY A 68 -9.10 -4.37 -7.65
CA GLY A 68 -8.88 -4.17 -9.08
C GLY A 68 -9.83 -3.14 -9.71
N HIS A 69 -9.61 -2.88 -11.00
CA HIS A 69 -10.41 -1.97 -11.80
C HIS A 69 -10.46 -2.46 -13.25
N GLY A 70 -11.67 -2.76 -13.75
CA GLY A 70 -11.89 -3.42 -15.04
C GLY A 70 -11.30 -2.68 -16.24
N SER A 71 -11.49 -1.35 -16.32
CA SER A 71 -10.95 -0.54 -17.42
C SER A 71 -9.42 -0.46 -17.46
N PHE A 72 -8.74 -0.95 -16.40
CA PHE A 72 -7.29 -0.91 -16.25
C PHE A 72 -6.68 -2.31 -16.43
N GLY A 73 -7.49 -3.33 -16.73
CA GLY A 73 -7.03 -4.70 -16.95
C GLY A 73 -6.39 -5.36 -15.73
N THR A 74 -6.56 -4.78 -14.54
CA THR A 74 -6.00 -5.33 -13.30
C THR A 74 -6.84 -6.50 -12.82
N LYS A 75 -6.20 -7.43 -12.11
CA LYS A 75 -6.90 -8.58 -11.53
C LYS A 75 -8.00 -8.10 -10.59
N LEU A 76 -9.24 -8.52 -10.86
CA LEU A 76 -10.38 -8.26 -10.00
C LEU A 76 -10.32 -9.11 -8.74
N GLY A 77 -10.85 -8.58 -7.64
CA GLY A 77 -10.96 -9.27 -6.36
C GLY A 77 -11.83 -8.49 -5.38
N ASP A 78 -11.91 -9.00 -4.16
CA ASP A 78 -12.59 -8.34 -3.04
C ASP A 78 -11.83 -8.65 -1.75
N TYR A 79 -10.72 -7.94 -1.55
CA TYR A 79 -9.83 -8.17 -0.42
C TYR A 79 -9.58 -6.87 0.33
N ILE A 80 -9.64 -6.93 1.66
CA ILE A 80 -9.05 -5.93 2.54
C ILE A 80 -7.77 -6.53 3.11
N VAL A 81 -6.65 -5.88 2.86
CA VAL A 81 -5.33 -6.35 3.33
C VAL A 81 -4.78 -5.35 4.33
N ALA A 82 -4.40 -5.83 5.51
CA ALA A 82 -3.81 -5.03 6.57
C ALA A 82 -2.36 -5.47 6.84
N TYR A 83 -1.46 -4.50 6.97
CA TYR A 83 -0.06 -4.69 7.31
C TYR A 83 0.25 -3.95 8.61
N ALA A 84 1.11 -4.55 9.43
CA ALA A 84 1.68 -3.91 10.60
C ALA A 84 3.09 -4.47 10.82
N LEU A 85 3.92 -3.72 11.54
CA LEU A 85 5.19 -4.26 12.01
C LEU A 85 4.96 -5.46 12.94
N PRO A 86 5.89 -6.43 12.99
CA PRO A 86 5.86 -7.49 13.98
C PRO A 86 5.79 -6.91 15.40
N ASP A 87 5.14 -7.64 16.31
CA ASP A 87 5.24 -7.31 17.73
C ASP A 87 6.69 -7.51 18.16
N GLY A 88 7.24 -6.52 18.88
CA GLY A 88 8.68 -6.30 18.97
C GLY A 88 9.51 -7.52 19.37
N THR A 89 10.08 -8.19 18.37
CA THR A 89 11.39 -8.87 18.34
C THR A 89 11.70 -9.18 16.88
N GLU A 90 12.43 -8.29 16.21
CA GLU A 90 13.42 -8.62 15.17
C GLU A 90 14.05 -7.30 14.70
N SER A 91 15.11 -6.87 15.41
CA SER A 91 16.19 -6.20 14.70
C SER A 91 16.88 -7.30 13.91
N LYS A 92 16.83 -7.19 12.58
CA LYS A 92 17.83 -7.87 11.77
C LYS A 92 19.20 -7.23 12.03
#